data_AF-A0A2N1N3B1-F1
#
_entry.id   AF-A0A2N1N3B1-F1
#
_cell.length_a   1.000
_cell.length_b   1.000
_cell.length_c   1.000
_cell.angle_alpha   90.00
_cell.angle_beta   90.00
_cell.angle_gamma   90.00
#
_symmetry.space_group_name_H-M   'P 1'
#
loop_
_entity.id
_entity.type
_entity.pdbx_description
1 polymer ?
#
loop_
_entity_poly.entity_id
_entity_poly.type
_entity_poly.pdbx_seq_one_letter_code
_entity_poly.pdbx_strand_id
1 'polypeptide(L)'
;MSSDLKVLIIELEAKITDEKARFEQDQAEREAKKNRKFQIRYIQIAKEILNEEPIIKYRLPFLNGLELDAFFQKYRIALEMQGA
;
A
#
# COMPACT_ATOMS: atom_id res chain seq x y z
N MET A 1 -36.64 30.67 -6.67
CA MET A 1 -35.96 30.96 -5.39
C MET A 1 -35.77 29.71 -4.54
N SER A 2 -36.80 28.97 -4.12
CA SER A 2 -36.61 27.72 -3.32
C SER A 2 -36.00 26.55 -4.12
N SER A 3 -36.28 26.48 -5.43
CA SER A 3 -35.73 25.48 -6.35
C SER A 3 -34.22 25.65 -6.56
N ASP A 4 -33.78 26.89 -6.77
CA ASP A 4 -32.42 27.21 -7.19
C ASP A 4 -31.44 26.99 -6.04
N LEU A 5 -31.89 27.29 -4.82
CA LEU A 5 -31.14 27.00 -3.60
C LEU A 5 -30.97 25.49 -3.37
N LYS A 6 -32.00 24.67 -3.65
CA LYS A 6 -31.90 23.21 -3.55
C LYS A 6 -30.90 22.63 -4.56
N VAL A 7 -30.90 23.15 -5.79
CA VAL A 7 -29.94 22.74 -6.83
C VAL A 7 -28.51 23.07 -6.40
N LEU A 8 -28.28 24.28 -5.88
CA LEU A 8 -26.96 24.68 -5.37
C LEU A 8 -26.47 23.82 -4.21
N ILE A 9 -27.37 23.43 -3.29
CA ILE A 9 -27.02 22.54 -2.18
C ILE A 9 -26.57 21.17 -2.71
N ILE A 10 -27.32 20.57 -3.62
CA ILE A 10 -26.98 19.27 -4.23
C ILE A 10 -25.63 19.36 -4.96
N GLU A 11 -25.39 20.45 -5.68
CA GLU A 11 -24.13 20.63 -6.41
C GLU A 11 -22.93 20.79 -5.47
N LEU A 12 -23.09 21.48 -4.35
CA LEU A 12 -22.06 21.61 -3.32
C LEU A 12 -21.81 20.29 -2.60
N GLU A 13 -22.85 19.54 -2.26
CA GLU A 13 -22.70 18.21 -1.64
C GLU A 13 -21.96 17.23 -2.57
N ALA A 14 -22.26 17.27 -3.88
CA ALA A 14 -21.55 16.47 -4.88
C ALA A 14 -20.07 16.87 -4.97
N LYS A 15 -19.76 18.17 -4.98
CA LYS A 15 -18.37 18.66 -5.01
C LYS A 15 -17.60 18.26 -3.76
N ILE A 16 -18.19 18.41 -2.58
CA ILE A 16 -17.57 18.00 -1.30
C ILE A 16 -17.28 16.50 -1.32
N THR A 17 -18.20 15.69 -1.84
CA THR A 17 -18.03 14.24 -1.92
C THR A 17 -16.91 13.85 -2.89
N ASP A 18 -16.84 14.50 -4.06
CA ASP A 18 -15.77 14.26 -5.04
C ASP A 18 -14.39 14.68 -4.49
N GLU A 19 -14.29 15.86 -3.87
CA GLU A 19 -13.04 16.30 -3.24
C GLU A 19 -12.60 15.37 -2.12
N LYS A 20 -13.53 14.88 -1.30
CA LYS A 20 -13.22 13.93 -0.22
C LYS A 20 -12.67 12.62 -0.79
N ALA A 21 -13.29 12.07 -1.82
CA ALA A 21 -12.82 10.85 -2.48
C ALA A 21 -11.42 11.02 -3.07
N ARG A 22 -11.14 12.16 -3.73
CA ARG A 22 -9.80 12.47 -4.26
C ARG A 22 -8.76 12.59 -3.15
N PHE A 23 -9.11 13.24 -2.04
CA PHE A 23 -8.19 13.40 -0.91
C PHE A 23 -7.84 12.05 -0.26
N GLU A 24 -8.83 11.18 -0.07
CA GLU A 24 -8.61 9.81 0.43
C GLU A 24 -7.73 9.00 -0.52
N GLN A 25 -7.97 9.09 -1.83
CA GLN A 25 -7.13 8.45 -2.85
C GLN A 25 -5.68 8.95 -2.82
N ASP A 26 -5.47 10.27 -2.75
CA ASP A 26 -4.14 10.88 -2.67
C ASP A 26 -3.39 10.49 -1.39
N GLN A 27 -4.12 10.28 -0.29
CA GLN A 27 -3.55 9.81 0.96
C GLN A 27 -3.14 8.33 0.86
N ALA A 28 -4.02 7.49 0.30
CA ALA A 28 -3.74 6.08 0.07
C ALA A 28 -2.53 5.88 -0.88
N GLU A 29 -2.44 6.67 -1.96
CA GLU A 29 -1.31 6.61 -2.89
C GLU A 29 0.00 7.03 -2.21
N ARG A 30 -0.03 8.07 -1.36
CA ARG A 30 1.14 8.51 -0.60
C ARG A 30 1.61 7.45 0.39
N GLU A 31 0.71 6.82 1.12
CA GLU A 31 1.06 5.74 2.04
C GLU A 31 1.57 4.50 1.29
N ALA A 32 0.93 4.09 0.19
CA ALA A 32 1.43 3.00 -0.66
C ALA A 32 2.84 3.28 -1.19
N LYS A 33 3.12 4.52 -1.61
CA LYS A 33 4.45 4.94 -2.07
C LYS A 33 5.50 4.94 -0.96
N LYS A 34 5.13 5.33 0.27
CA LYS A 34 6.01 5.22 1.44
C LYS A 34 6.28 3.77 1.77
N ASN A 35 5.25 2.93 1.86
CA ASN A 35 5.36 1.51 2.18
C ASN A 35 6.27 0.79 1.19
N ARG A 36 6.16 1.08 -0.11
CA ARG A 36 7.09 0.56 -1.13
C ARG A 36 8.54 1.01 -0.93
N LYS A 37 8.77 2.27 -0.57
CA LYS A 37 10.13 2.77 -0.25
C LYS A 37 10.72 2.05 0.96
N PHE A 38 9.90 1.79 1.98
CA PHE A 38 10.32 1.03 3.15
C PHE A 38 10.62 -0.42 2.79
N GLN A 39 9.71 -1.13 2.12
CA GLN A 39 9.94 -2.51 1.63
C GLN A 39 11.30 -2.66 0.95
N ILE A 40 11.62 -1.79 -0.01
CA ILE A 40 12.92 -1.84 -0.72
C ILE A 40 14.11 -1.69 0.24
N ARG A 41 14.04 -0.75 1.19
CA ARG A 41 15.12 -0.54 2.17
C ARG A 41 15.29 -1.74 3.09
N TYR A 42 14.19 -2.31 3.60
CA TYR A 42 14.24 -3.48 4.48
C TYR A 42 14.80 -4.71 3.76
N ILE A 43 14.41 -4.93 2.49
CA ILE A 43 14.98 -5.99 1.65
C ILE A 43 16.48 -5.79 1.45
N GLN A 44 16.93 -4.56 1.18
CA GLN A 44 18.36 -4.24 1.05
C GLN A 44 19.15 -4.50 2.33
N ILE A 45 18.63 -4.08 3.48
CA ILE A 45 19.26 -4.32 4.78
C ILE A 45 19.36 -5.83 5.07
N ALA A 46 18.28 -6.58 4.85
CA ALA A 46 18.27 -8.01 5.08
C ALA A 46 19.24 -8.75 4.14
N LYS A 47 19.34 -8.32 2.88
CA LYS A 47 20.35 -8.80 1.94
C LYS A 47 21.77 -8.59 2.45
N GLU A 48 22.06 -7.42 3.03
CA GLU A 48 23.38 -7.11 3.58
C GLU A 48 23.68 -7.94 4.84
N ILE A 49 22.71 -8.08 5.76
CA ILE A 49 22.86 -8.85 7.00
C ILE A 49 23.03 -10.36 6.71
N LEU A 50 22.23 -10.90 5.80
CA LEU A 50 22.22 -12.32 5.47
C LEU A 50 23.26 -12.69 4.41
N ASN A 51 23.84 -11.68 3.74
CA ASN A 51 24.77 -11.84 2.61
C ASN A 51 24.24 -12.84 1.56
N GLU A 52 22.95 -12.72 1.26
CA GLU A 52 22.18 -13.59 0.36
C GLU A 52 21.22 -12.73 -0.47
N GLU A 53 21.03 -13.07 -1.75
CA GLU A 53 20.02 -12.42 -2.58
C GLU A 53 18.62 -12.95 -2.23
N PRO A 54 17.65 -12.08 -1.92
CA PRO A 54 16.28 -12.48 -1.64
C PRO A 54 15.55 -12.92 -2.91
N ILE A 55 14.70 -13.92 -2.77
CA ILE A 55 13.71 -14.31 -3.78
C ILE A 55 12.51 -13.37 -3.62
N ILE A 56 12.42 -12.38 -4.51
CA ILE A 56 11.33 -11.39 -4.55
C ILE A 56 10.16 -11.98 -5.35
N LYS A 57 8.94 -11.94 -4.79
CA LYS A 57 7.72 -12.64 -5.27
C LYS A 57 7.71 -14.15 -5.02
N TYR A 58 7.95 -14.55 -3.79
CA TYR A 58 7.67 -15.94 -3.40
C TYR A 58 6.20 -16.07 -2.97
N ARG A 59 5.33 -16.43 -3.91
CA ARG A 59 3.93 -16.75 -3.61
C ARG A 59 3.85 -18.17 -3.06
N LEU A 60 3.75 -18.28 -1.75
CA LEU A 60 3.69 -19.56 -1.05
C LEU A 60 2.34 -20.25 -1.29
N PRO A 61 2.27 -21.39 -2.03
CA PRO A 61 1.01 -22.05 -2.34
C PRO A 61 0.29 -22.58 -1.09
N PHE A 62 1.02 -22.76 0.01
CA PHE A 62 0.51 -23.31 1.28
C PHE A 62 0.13 -22.27 2.33
N LEU A 63 0.43 -20.98 2.12
CA LEU A 63 0.10 -19.90 3.06
C LEU A 63 -1.11 -19.10 2.57
N ASN A 64 -2.24 -19.72 2.21
CA ASN A 64 -3.55 -19.06 2.03
C ASN A 64 -3.58 -17.63 1.42
N GLY A 65 -2.68 -17.29 0.48
CA GLY A 65 -2.60 -15.95 -0.12
C GLY A 65 -1.73 -14.91 0.61
N LEU A 66 -0.95 -15.29 1.65
CA LEU A 66 0.09 -14.45 2.25
C LEU A 66 1.18 -14.19 1.20
N GLU A 67 1.27 -12.94 0.75
CA GLU A 67 2.28 -12.49 -0.19
C GLU A 67 3.51 -12.02 0.58
N LEU A 68 4.60 -12.79 0.49
CA LEU A 68 5.87 -12.40 1.11
C LEU A 68 6.59 -11.38 0.25
N ASP A 69 7.15 -10.35 0.89
CA ASP A 69 7.94 -9.32 0.22
C ASP A 69 9.30 -9.85 -0.24
N ALA A 70 9.91 -10.73 0.55
CA ALA A 70 11.19 -11.38 0.23
C ALA A 70 11.37 -12.69 1.00
N PHE A 71 12.07 -13.64 0.39
CA PHE A 71 12.45 -14.90 1.03
C PHE A 71 13.95 -15.20 0.86
N PHE A 72 14.62 -15.55 1.94
CA PHE A 72 16.03 -15.92 2.00
C PHE A 72 16.14 -17.43 2.20
N GLN A 73 16.50 -18.15 1.14
CA GLN A 73 16.37 -19.60 1.06
C GLN A 73 17.37 -20.33 1.96
N LYS A 74 18.61 -19.85 2.04
CA LYS A 74 19.70 -20.48 2.80
C LYS A 74 19.35 -20.53 4.29
N TYR A 75 18.78 -19.45 4.81
CA TYR A 75 18.38 -19.34 6.22
C TYR A 75 16.92 -19.70 6.46
N ARG A 76 16.13 -19.90 5.39
CA ARG A 76 14.67 -20.12 5.43
C ARG A 76 13.94 -19.00 6.17
N ILE A 77 14.36 -17.76 5.94
CA ILE A 77 13.76 -16.55 6.54
C ILE A 77 12.84 -15.89 5.53
N ALA A 78 11.63 -15.53 5.95
CA ALA A 78 10.66 -14.77 5.18
C ALA A 78 10.53 -13.35 5.75
N LEU A 79 10.42 -12.36 4.87
CA LEU A 79 10.06 -10.99 5.21
C LEU A 79 8.64 -10.70 4.73
N GLU A 80 7.84 -10.15 5.64
CA GLU A 80 6.49 -9.64 5.41
C GLU A 80 6.39 -8.27 6.07
N MET A 81 6.14 -7.24 5.29
CA MET A 81 5.94 -5.88 5.75
C MET A 81 4.44 -5.66 5.93
N GLN A 82 4.00 -5.65 7.19
CA GLN A 82 2.62 -5.32 7.50
C GLN A 82 2.41 -3.81 7.28
N GLY A 83 1.59 -3.47 6.28
CA GLY A 83 1.11 -2.09 6.11
C GLY A 83 0.13 -1.75 7.23
N ALA A 84 0.17 -0.49 7.69
CA ALA A 84 -0.89 0.09 8.52
C ALA A 84 -2.10 0.48 7.66
#